data_AF-A0A0R3D127-F1
#
_entry.id   AF-A0A0R3D127-F1
#
_cell.length_a   1.000
_cell.length_b   1.000
_cell.length_c   1.000
_cell.angle_alpha   90.00
_cell.angle_beta   90.00
_cell.angle_gamma   90.00
#
_symmetry.space_group_name_H-M   'P 1'
#
loop_
_entity.id
_entity.type
_entity.pdbx_description
1 polymer ?
#
loop_
_entity_poly.entity_id
_entity_poly.type
_entity_poly.pdbx_seq_one_letter_code
_entity_poly.pdbx_strand_id
1 'polypeptide(L)'
;MNMLVSAAVTGTAIPQAGVSAAGADPILAAIETHRQVCEQLSKEVGRHSALESEIPLEKRQSEVNPWEDEFIVDTDDPRWIASERALLSAFDAETDAACALCDIRPTTRQGLLALLNYALTHDKDGHSWPRALESGDARNITRSWHHFLLENVTVALTMGLDEPSLS
;
A
#
# COMPACT_ATOMS: atom_id res chain seq x y z
N MET A 1 16.43 -35.85 27.69
CA MET A 1 15.48 -35.15 28.60
C MET A 1 14.79 -34.10 27.76
N ASN A 2 13.52 -34.34 27.42
CA ASN A 2 12.72 -33.47 26.56
C ASN A 2 12.32 -32.22 27.34
N MET A 3 12.51 -31.04 26.77
CA MET A 3 11.79 -29.84 27.18
C MET A 3 11.08 -29.28 25.95
N LEU A 4 9.79 -29.60 25.84
CA LEU A 4 8.86 -28.94 24.94
C LEU A 4 8.55 -27.57 25.56
N VAL A 5 8.94 -26.49 24.87
CA VAL A 5 8.45 -25.14 25.15
C VAL A 5 7.42 -24.82 24.08
N SER A 6 6.15 -24.91 24.45
CA SER A 6 5.05 -24.42 23.63
C SER A 6 5.03 -22.89 23.69
N ALA A 7 5.48 -22.23 22.62
CA ALA A 7 5.23 -20.81 22.42
C ALA A 7 3.91 -20.64 21.67
N ALA A 8 3.00 -19.87 22.25
CA ALA A 8 1.68 -19.58 21.71
C ALA A 8 1.81 -18.79 20.39
N VAL A 9 1.27 -19.33 19.30
CA VAL A 9 1.04 -18.57 18.07
C VAL A 9 -0.09 -17.59 18.36
N THR A 10 0.26 -16.32 18.55
CA THR A 10 -0.69 -15.22 18.45
C THR A 10 -1.07 -15.17 16.97
N GLY A 11 -2.21 -15.78 16.64
CA GLY A 11 -2.78 -15.66 15.30
C GLY A 11 -3.08 -14.19 15.06
N THR A 12 -2.24 -13.52 14.27
CA THR A 12 -2.64 -12.30 13.59
C THR A 12 -3.78 -12.69 12.69
N ALA A 13 -4.99 -12.21 13.02
CA ALA A 13 -6.12 -12.33 12.14
C ALA A 13 -5.70 -11.67 10.83
N ILE A 14 -5.54 -12.48 9.78
CA ILE A 14 -5.49 -12.01 8.40
C ILE A 14 -6.73 -11.13 8.24
N PRO A 15 -6.62 -9.87 7.81
CA PRO A 15 -7.79 -9.06 7.55
C PRO A 15 -8.64 -9.83 6.53
N GLN A 16 -9.76 -10.34 7.03
CA GLN A 16 -10.74 -11.02 6.22
C GLN A 16 -11.17 -10.00 5.18
N ALA A 17 -10.85 -10.27 3.91
CA ALA A 17 -11.28 -9.46 2.78
C ALA A 17 -12.75 -9.10 3.01
N GLY A 18 -12.98 -7.80 3.18
CA GLY A 18 -14.24 -7.27 3.68
C GLY A 18 -15.40 -7.91 2.93
N VAL A 19 -16.42 -8.28 3.70
CA VAL A 19 -17.73 -8.68 3.17
C VAL A 19 -18.09 -7.65 2.11
N SER A 20 -18.06 -8.07 0.85
CA SER A 20 -18.49 -7.26 -0.28
C SER A 20 -19.86 -6.73 0.08
N ALA A 21 -20.00 -5.41 0.21
CA ALA A 21 -21.31 -4.78 0.29
C ALA A 21 -22.03 -5.23 -0.97
N ALA A 22 -22.97 -6.17 -0.83
CA ALA A 22 -23.51 -6.92 -1.94
C ALA A 22 -24.00 -5.94 -3.04
N GLY A 23 -23.22 -5.83 -4.12
CA GLY A 23 -23.48 -4.92 -5.24
C GLY A 23 -22.36 -3.91 -5.60
N ALA A 24 -21.40 -3.61 -4.71
CA ALA A 24 -20.32 -2.67 -5.02
C ALA A 24 -19.07 -3.39 -5.56
N ASP A 25 -18.50 -2.87 -6.66
CA ASP A 25 -17.28 -3.40 -7.25
C ASP A 25 -16.09 -3.25 -6.27
N PRO A 26 -15.38 -4.35 -5.91
CA PRO A 26 -14.31 -4.32 -4.90
C PRO A 26 -13.19 -3.34 -5.24
N ILE A 27 -12.98 -3.03 -6.53
CA ILE A 27 -11.94 -2.08 -6.93
C ILE A 27 -12.22 -0.66 -6.42
N LEU A 28 -13.48 -0.30 -6.22
CA LEU A 28 -13.84 1.04 -5.72
C LEU A 28 -13.40 1.23 -4.28
N ALA A 29 -13.53 0.19 -3.45
CA ALA A 29 -13.02 0.20 -2.09
C ALA A 29 -11.49 0.28 -2.08
N ALA A 30 -10.80 -0.46 -2.95
CA ALA A 30 -9.35 -0.42 -3.06
C ALA A 30 -8.83 0.97 -3.47
N ILE A 31 -9.49 1.62 -4.43
CA ILE A 31 -9.15 2.98 -4.86
C ILE A 31 -9.29 3.96 -3.69
N GLU A 32 -10.36 3.83 -2.90
CA GLU A 32 -10.59 4.71 -1.77
C GLU A 32 -9.59 4.50 -0.64
N THR A 33 -9.25 3.24 -0.34
CA THR A 33 -8.16 2.91 0.58
C THR A 33 -6.85 3.56 0.14
N HIS A 34 -6.50 3.44 -1.15
CA HIS A 34 -5.26 4.04 -1.68
C HIS A 34 -5.25 5.57 -1.51
N ARG A 35 -6.37 6.25 -1.78
CA ARG A 35 -6.47 7.71 -1.53
C ARG A 35 -6.22 8.06 -0.08
N GLN A 36 -6.84 7.33 0.85
CA GLN A 36 -6.72 7.59 2.28
C GLN A 36 -5.29 7.40 2.78
N VAL A 37 -4.59 6.35 2.31
CA VAL A 37 -3.19 6.15 2.67
C VAL A 37 -2.26 7.20 2.05
N CYS A 38 -2.51 7.65 0.81
CA CYS A 38 -1.74 8.77 0.23
C CYS A 38 -1.92 10.07 1.03
N GLU A 39 -3.14 10.36 1.49
CA GLU A 39 -3.41 11.50 2.36
C GLU A 39 -2.69 11.36 3.71
N GLN A 40 -2.66 10.16 4.27
CA GLN A 40 -1.96 9.89 5.51
C GLN A 40 -0.44 10.02 5.35
N LEU A 41 0.14 9.44 4.29
CA LEU A 41 1.55 9.59 3.96
C LEU A 41 1.92 11.07 3.80
N SER A 42 1.09 11.85 3.10
CA SER A 42 1.30 13.29 2.94
C SER A 42 1.34 14.03 4.29
N LYS A 43 0.49 13.63 5.26
CA LYS A 43 0.50 14.18 6.62
C LYS A 43 1.77 13.80 7.37
N GLU A 44 2.22 12.55 7.28
CA GLU A 44 3.43 12.10 7.96
C GLU A 44 4.69 12.75 7.37
N VAL A 45 4.78 12.89 6.04
CA VAL A 45 5.84 13.67 5.37
C VAL A 45 5.86 15.10 5.89
N GLY A 46 4.69 15.76 5.93
CA GLY A 46 4.59 17.13 6.44
C GLY A 46 5.02 17.27 7.90
N ARG A 47 4.62 16.32 8.77
CA ARG A 47 5.03 16.28 10.18
C ARG A 47 6.53 16.05 10.33
N HIS A 48 7.09 15.14 9.54
CA HIS A 48 8.51 14.83 9.55
C HIS A 48 9.35 16.03 9.10
N SER A 49 8.98 16.70 8.01
CA SER A 49 9.63 17.94 7.55
C SER A 49 9.53 19.09 8.55
N ALA A 50 8.41 19.20 9.29
CA ALA A 50 8.29 20.19 10.36
C ALA A 50 9.30 19.91 11.49
N LEU A 51 9.44 18.64 11.89
CA LEU A 51 10.43 18.24 12.89
C LEU A 51 11.87 18.50 12.43
N GLU A 52 12.18 18.28 11.15
CA GLU A 52 13.50 18.62 10.59
C GLU A 52 13.82 20.12 10.73
N SER A 53 12.81 21.00 10.67
CA SER A 53 12.99 22.44 10.85
C SER A 53 13.09 22.85 12.33
N GLU A 54 12.51 22.08 13.24
CA GLU A 54 12.46 22.37 14.68
C GLU A 54 13.65 21.78 15.46
N ILE A 55 14.09 20.58 15.08
CA ILE A 55 15.08 19.79 15.84
C ILE A 55 16.47 20.03 15.25
N PRO A 56 17.46 20.43 16.07
CA PRO A 56 18.84 20.58 15.61
C PRO A 56 19.37 19.30 14.98
N LEU A 57 20.21 19.44 13.93
CA LEU A 57 20.72 18.32 13.14
C LEU A 57 21.36 17.23 14.01
N GLU A 58 22.11 17.62 15.03
CA GLU A 58 22.78 16.72 15.97
C GLU A 58 21.85 15.87 16.83
N LYS A 59 20.54 16.13 16.82
CA LYS A 59 19.50 15.38 17.54
C LYS A 59 18.55 14.60 16.62
N ARG A 60 18.91 14.48 15.34
CA ARG A 60 18.15 13.78 14.29
C ARG A 60 19.07 12.86 13.46
N GLN A 61 19.91 12.10 14.15
CA GLN A 61 20.90 11.20 13.55
C GLN A 61 20.41 9.75 13.43
N SER A 62 19.29 9.42 14.07
CA SER A 62 18.63 8.13 14.00
C SER A 62 17.94 7.97 12.66
N GLU A 63 18.01 6.77 12.11
CA GLU A 63 17.44 6.41 10.81
C GLU A 63 16.70 5.08 10.95
N VAL A 64 15.48 5.04 10.41
CA VAL A 64 14.69 3.81 10.33
C VAL A 64 14.59 3.41 8.87
N ASN A 65 15.32 2.36 8.51
CA ASN A 65 15.46 1.87 7.15
C ASN A 65 14.73 0.51 7.00
N PRO A 66 13.98 0.26 5.91
CA PRO A 66 13.31 -1.04 5.69
C PRO A 66 14.23 -2.21 5.28
N TRP A 67 15.46 -1.93 4.85
CA TRP A 67 16.43 -2.92 4.35
C TRP A 67 17.51 -3.29 5.38
N GLU A 68 17.65 -2.51 6.45
CA GLU A 68 18.67 -2.67 7.49
C GLU A 68 18.04 -2.62 8.88
N ASP A 69 18.77 -3.06 9.91
CA ASP A 69 18.31 -2.90 11.29
C ASP A 69 18.21 -1.41 11.66
N GLU A 70 17.24 -1.06 12.52
CA GLU A 70 17.06 0.33 12.97
C GLU A 70 18.36 0.90 13.58
N PHE A 71 18.83 2.04 13.06
CA PHE A 71 19.96 2.76 13.62
C PHE A 71 19.45 3.88 14.55
N ILE A 72 19.51 3.63 15.86
CA ILE A 72 19.02 4.58 16.86
C ILE A 72 20.18 5.19 17.64
N VAL A 73 20.19 6.52 17.71
CA VAL A 73 21.12 7.29 18.53
C VAL A 73 20.39 7.71 19.81
N ASP A 74 20.84 7.19 20.96
CA ASP A 74 20.17 7.38 22.26
C ASP A 74 19.95 8.86 22.66
N THR A 75 20.78 9.78 22.15
CA THR A 75 20.72 11.22 22.47
C THR A 75 19.77 12.01 21.59
N ASP A 76 19.18 11.40 20.57
CA ASP A 76 18.26 12.06 19.66
C ASP A 76 16.95 12.46 20.32
N ASP A 77 16.26 13.42 19.69
CA ASP A 77 14.93 13.78 20.14
C ASP A 77 13.98 12.59 19.88
N PRO A 78 13.26 12.09 20.91
CA PRO A 78 12.38 10.93 20.74
C PRO A 78 11.25 11.20 19.73
N ARG A 79 10.89 12.47 19.47
CA ARG A 79 9.92 12.84 18.43
C ARG A 79 10.46 12.58 17.03
N TRP A 80 11.77 12.70 16.83
CA TRP A 80 12.43 12.37 15.56
C TRP A 80 12.29 10.88 15.25
N ILE A 81 12.72 10.02 16.17
CA ILE A 81 12.63 8.56 16.05
C ILE A 81 11.19 8.10 15.81
N ALA A 82 10.22 8.67 16.54
CA ALA A 82 8.82 8.36 16.34
C ALA A 82 8.29 8.82 14.97
N SER A 83 8.87 9.87 14.38
CA SER A 83 8.51 10.31 13.03
C SER A 83 9.12 9.43 11.95
N GLU A 84 10.37 8.98 12.11
CA GLU A 84 11.03 8.02 11.21
C GLU A 84 10.20 6.74 11.06
N ARG A 85 9.83 6.11 12.19
CA ARG A 85 9.01 4.89 12.18
C ARG A 85 7.63 5.09 11.54
N ALA A 86 6.99 6.23 11.83
CA ALA A 86 5.67 6.53 11.27
C ALA A 86 5.75 6.80 9.76
N LEU A 87 6.81 7.46 9.30
CA LEU A 87 7.06 7.73 7.90
C LEU A 87 7.28 6.41 7.14
N LEU A 88 8.13 5.53 7.66
CA LEU A 88 8.34 4.20 7.08
C LEU A 88 7.02 3.41 6.99
N SER A 89 6.28 3.32 8.09
CA SER A 89 4.99 2.62 8.11
C SER A 89 3.98 3.21 7.12
N ALA A 90 4.02 4.53 6.87
CA ALA A 90 3.13 5.17 5.90
C ALA A 90 3.55 4.87 4.45
N PHE A 91 4.85 4.80 4.16
CA PHE A 91 5.36 4.35 2.85
C PHE A 91 5.01 2.89 2.57
N ASP A 92 5.16 2.01 3.57
CA ASP A 92 4.77 0.60 3.44
C ASP A 92 3.27 0.46 3.17
N ALA A 93 2.43 1.18 3.92
CA ALA A 93 0.98 1.16 3.74
C ALA A 93 0.53 1.69 2.37
N GLU A 94 1.22 2.72 1.86
CA GLU A 94 0.97 3.23 0.50
C GLU A 94 1.38 2.21 -0.56
N THR A 95 2.56 1.62 -0.42
CA THR A 95 3.06 0.58 -1.33
C THR A 95 2.12 -0.63 -1.36
N ASP A 96 1.69 -1.13 -0.20
CA ASP A 96 0.76 -2.25 -0.09
C ASP A 96 -0.59 -1.95 -0.76
N ALA A 97 -1.12 -0.73 -0.56
CA ALA A 97 -2.37 -0.32 -1.20
C ALA A 97 -2.22 -0.16 -2.72
N ALA A 98 -1.08 0.32 -3.21
CA ALA A 98 -0.78 0.43 -4.63
C ALA A 98 -0.68 -0.98 -5.28
N CYS A 99 -0.02 -1.92 -4.61
CA CYS A 99 0.03 -3.33 -4.99
C CYS A 99 -1.38 -3.93 -5.06
N ALA A 100 -2.22 -3.68 -4.04
CA ALA A 100 -3.58 -4.19 -4.02
C ALA A 100 -4.43 -3.72 -5.22
N LEU A 101 -4.20 -2.51 -5.74
CA LEU A 101 -4.85 -2.02 -6.97
C LEU A 101 -4.42 -2.78 -8.23
N CYS A 102 -3.23 -3.37 -8.23
CA CYS A 102 -2.74 -4.23 -9.30
C CYS A 102 -3.29 -5.66 -9.20
N ASP A 103 -3.74 -6.10 -8.02
CA ASP A 103 -4.21 -7.47 -7.76
C ASP A 103 -5.73 -7.60 -7.76
N ILE A 104 -6.45 -6.58 -7.28
CA ILE A 104 -7.90 -6.60 -7.19
C ILE A 104 -8.50 -6.41 -8.59
N ARG A 105 -9.33 -7.38 -8.98
CA ARG A 105 -9.98 -7.36 -10.29
C ARG A 105 -11.29 -6.57 -10.25
N PRO A 106 -11.50 -5.61 -11.18
CA PRO A 106 -12.81 -5.00 -11.35
C PRO A 106 -13.81 -6.04 -11.87
N THR A 107 -15.02 -6.07 -11.31
CA THR A 107 -16.09 -7.00 -11.71
C THR A 107 -17.18 -6.32 -12.53
N THR A 108 -17.16 -4.99 -12.62
CA THR A 108 -18.15 -4.17 -13.32
C THR A 108 -17.47 -3.22 -14.29
N ARG A 109 -18.22 -2.75 -15.30
CA ARG A 109 -17.73 -1.71 -16.22
C ARG A 109 -17.41 -0.40 -15.51
N GLN A 110 -18.21 -0.04 -14.50
CA GLN A 110 -17.98 1.16 -13.72
C GLN A 110 -16.68 1.08 -12.92
N GLY A 111 -16.41 -0.05 -12.25
CA GLY A 111 -15.17 -0.25 -11.51
C GLY A 111 -13.95 -0.28 -12.43
N LEU A 112 -14.06 -0.92 -13.60
CA LEU A 112 -12.99 -0.89 -14.60
C LEU A 112 -12.64 0.54 -15.03
N LEU A 113 -13.65 1.36 -15.38
CA LEU A 113 -13.44 2.75 -15.77
C LEU A 113 -12.89 3.60 -14.61
N ALA A 114 -13.36 3.35 -13.39
CA ALA A 114 -12.87 4.04 -12.20
C ALA A 114 -11.37 3.74 -11.96
N LEU A 115 -10.96 2.48 -12.10
CA LEU A 115 -9.56 2.07 -11.97
C LEU A 115 -8.67 2.73 -13.03
N LEU A 116 -9.07 2.68 -14.30
CA LEU A 116 -8.31 3.29 -15.39
C LEU A 116 -8.19 4.81 -15.23
N ASN A 117 -9.27 5.48 -14.84
CA ASN A 117 -9.24 6.91 -14.58
C ASN A 117 -8.38 7.25 -13.36
N TYR A 118 -8.43 6.42 -12.30
CA TYR A 118 -7.60 6.61 -11.12
C TYR A 118 -6.11 6.47 -11.46
N ALA A 119 -5.74 5.42 -12.20
CA ALA A 119 -4.38 5.19 -12.69
C ALA A 119 -3.82 6.43 -13.44
N LEU A 120 -4.60 7.00 -14.36
CA LEU A 120 -4.20 8.18 -15.14
C LEU A 120 -4.12 9.47 -14.32
N THR A 121 -5.01 9.65 -13.34
CA THR A 121 -5.07 10.89 -12.55
C THR A 121 -4.12 10.90 -11.36
N HIS A 122 -3.75 9.71 -10.87
CA HIS A 122 -2.77 9.53 -9.82
C HIS A 122 -1.34 9.62 -10.37
N ASP A 123 -1.03 9.00 -11.52
CA ASP A 123 0.33 9.02 -12.11
C ASP A 123 0.58 10.18 -13.07
N LYS A 124 0.59 11.42 -12.57
CA LYS A 124 0.75 12.58 -13.47
C LYS A 124 2.16 12.73 -14.04
N ASP A 125 3.17 12.22 -13.35
CA ASP A 125 4.59 12.41 -13.66
C ASP A 125 5.34 11.09 -13.92
N GLY A 126 4.68 9.93 -13.79
CA GLY A 126 5.30 8.62 -13.96
C GLY A 126 6.06 8.12 -12.73
N HIS A 127 5.90 8.77 -11.58
CA HIS A 127 6.59 8.44 -10.33
C HIS A 127 5.65 8.04 -9.19
N SER A 128 4.33 8.12 -9.39
CA SER A 128 3.35 7.91 -8.31
C SER A 128 2.94 6.44 -8.13
N TRP A 129 3.57 5.52 -8.86
CA TRP A 129 3.30 4.09 -8.75
C TRP A 129 4.58 3.26 -8.69
N PRO A 130 4.52 2.06 -8.09
CA PRO A 130 5.65 1.16 -8.03
C PRO A 130 6.18 0.78 -9.42
N ARG A 131 7.49 0.97 -9.63
CA ARG A 131 8.16 0.70 -10.92
C ARG A 131 8.55 -0.77 -11.09
N ALA A 132 8.73 -1.47 -9.98
CA ALA A 132 9.15 -2.86 -9.95
C ALA A 132 8.29 -3.59 -8.92
N LEU A 133 7.27 -4.29 -9.40
CA LEU A 133 6.40 -5.16 -8.63
C LEU A 133 6.73 -6.62 -8.94
N GLU A 134 6.76 -7.45 -7.92
CA GLU A 134 6.88 -8.90 -8.06
C GLU A 134 5.50 -9.52 -8.25
N SER A 135 5.37 -10.54 -9.10
CA SER A 135 4.08 -11.08 -9.51
C SER A 135 3.29 -11.82 -8.43
N GLY A 136 3.82 -11.95 -7.20
CA GLY A 136 3.15 -12.61 -6.06
C GLY A 136 2.74 -14.08 -6.30
N ASP A 137 3.09 -14.65 -7.46
CA ASP A 137 2.59 -15.90 -7.99
C ASP A 137 3.74 -16.81 -8.48
N ALA A 138 3.39 -17.97 -9.01
CA ALA A 138 4.36 -18.96 -9.46
C ALA A 138 5.28 -18.49 -10.61
N ARG A 139 4.97 -17.37 -11.28
CA ARG A 139 5.81 -16.84 -12.37
C ARG A 139 7.08 -16.21 -11.82
N ASN A 140 7.05 -15.69 -10.59
CA ASN A 140 8.16 -15.01 -9.93
C ASN A 140 8.84 -13.97 -10.84
N ILE A 141 8.03 -13.13 -11.50
CA ILE A 141 8.52 -12.09 -12.41
C ILE A 141 8.41 -10.71 -11.77
N THR A 142 9.38 -9.85 -12.06
CA THR A 142 9.31 -8.43 -11.71
C THR A 142 8.94 -7.60 -12.93
N ARG A 143 7.87 -6.81 -12.85
CA ARG A 143 7.39 -5.92 -13.93
C ARG A 143 6.81 -4.62 -13.36
N SER A 144 6.54 -3.64 -14.22
CA SER A 144 5.89 -2.40 -13.81
C SER A 144 4.43 -2.61 -13.46
N TRP A 145 3.87 -1.74 -12.61
CA TRP A 145 2.44 -1.74 -12.27
C TRP A 145 1.51 -1.77 -13.50
N HIS A 146 1.89 -1.09 -14.60
CA HIS A 146 1.17 -1.12 -15.87
C HIS A 146 0.98 -2.55 -16.41
N HIS A 147 1.98 -3.42 -16.27
CA HIS A 147 1.89 -4.80 -16.74
C HIS A 147 0.79 -5.56 -16.00
N PHE A 148 0.81 -5.52 -14.67
CA PHE A 148 -0.17 -6.22 -13.82
C PHE A 148 -1.56 -5.62 -13.97
N LEU A 149 -1.67 -4.29 -14.06
CA LEU A 149 -2.93 -3.62 -14.37
C LEU A 149 -3.52 -4.12 -15.70
N LEU A 150 -2.71 -4.16 -16.76
CA LEU A 150 -3.16 -4.62 -18.08
C LEU A 150 -3.58 -6.09 -18.06
N GLU A 151 -2.87 -6.95 -17.33
CA GLU A 151 -3.30 -8.35 -17.12
C GLU A 151 -4.67 -8.41 -16.44
N ASN A 152 -4.85 -7.68 -15.33
CA ASN A 152 -6.10 -7.67 -14.60
C ASN A 152 -7.28 -7.13 -15.43
N VAL A 153 -7.06 -6.05 -16.17
CA VAL A 153 -8.05 -5.50 -17.11
C VAL A 153 -8.39 -6.50 -18.21
N THR A 154 -7.40 -7.17 -18.78
CA THR A 154 -7.60 -8.16 -19.85
C THR A 154 -8.43 -9.34 -19.35
N VAL A 155 -8.14 -9.84 -18.16
CA VAL A 155 -8.90 -10.93 -17.55
C VAL A 155 -10.33 -10.49 -17.23
N ALA A 156 -10.53 -9.30 -16.66
CA ALA A 156 -11.86 -8.76 -16.38
C ALA A 156 -12.72 -8.63 -17.64
N LEU A 157 -12.14 -8.13 -18.74
CA LEU A 157 -12.83 -8.04 -20.03
C LEU A 157 -13.14 -9.42 -20.63
N THR A 158 -12.27 -10.41 -20.41
CA THR A 158 -12.46 -11.78 -20.92
C THR A 158 -13.53 -12.55 -20.15
N MET A 159 -13.60 -12.38 -18.83
CA MET A 159 -14.57 -13.07 -17.98
C MET A 159 -15.98 -12.47 -18.08
N GLY A 160 -16.12 -11.27 -18.64
CA GLY A 160 -17.36 -10.51 -18.68
C GLY A 160 -17.47 -9.58 -17.47
N LEU A 161 -18.03 -8.40 -17.71
CA LEU A 161 -18.28 -7.40 -16.68
C LEU A 161 -19.79 -7.34 -16.44
N ASP A 162 -20.20 -7.44 -15.17
CA ASP A 162 -21.61 -7.36 -14.82
C ASP A 162 -22.18 -5.97 -15.18
N GLU A 163 -23.37 -5.94 -15.78
CA GLU A 163 -24.15 -4.71 -15.92
C GLU A 163 -25.11 -4.57 -14.74
N PRO A 164 -25.20 -3.39 -14.10
CA PRO A 164 -26.30 -3.13 -13.19
C PRO A 164 -27.59 -3.18 -14.00
N SER A 165 -28.50 -4.09 -13.65
CA SER A 165 -29.82 -4.14 -14.25
C SER A 165 -30.50 -2.80 -14.02
N LEU A 166 -30.77 -2.06 -15.10
CA LEU A 166 -31.61 -0.87 -15.05
C LEU A 166 -33.04 -1.32 -14.72
N SER A 167 -33.38 -1.34 -13.43
CA SER A 167 -34.74 -1.51 -12.93
C SER A 167 -35.36 -0.15 -12.63
#